data_AF-A0A060CJ05-F1
#
_entry.id   AF-A0A060CJ05-F1
#
_cell.length_a   1.000
_cell.length_b   1.000
_cell.length_c   1.000
_cell.angle_alpha   90.00
_cell.angle_beta   90.00
_cell.angle_gamma   90.00
#
_symmetry.space_group_name_H-M   'P 1'
#
loop_
_entity.id
_entity.type
_entity.pdbx_description
1 polymer ?
#
loop_
_entity_poly.entity_id
_entity_poly.type
_entity_poly.pdbx_seq_one_letter_code
_entity_poly.pdbx_strand_id
1 'polypeptide(L)'
;MECFHREKILCCAKHFPGAGRAQRDPHHELPEVRASAAELERDLQPFSALLDRLDAVMTSHLYYLAHSPDGPRPATLEARIATALLRDRLGFRGCLLSDDLEMEAVVSRHGIGPAAVLALEAGVDLPLVCHRPERILERRPRPAPRRQ
;
A
#
# COMPACT_ATOMS: atom_id res chain seq x y z
N MET A 1 18.44 -12.28 -0.54
CA MET A 1 17.19 -13.05 -0.70
C MET A 1 17.47 -14.54 -0.79
N GLU A 2 18.54 -14.97 -1.48
CA GLU A 2 18.96 -16.39 -1.57
C GLU A 2 19.04 -17.15 -0.24
N CYS A 3 19.57 -16.56 0.84
CA CYS A 3 19.61 -17.21 2.14
C CYS A 3 18.21 -17.51 2.70
N PHE A 4 17.25 -16.59 2.55
CA PHE A 4 15.87 -16.79 2.98
C PHE A 4 15.17 -17.85 2.13
N HIS A 5 15.30 -17.77 0.81
CA HIS A 5 14.69 -18.73 -0.10
C HIS A 5 15.20 -20.16 0.10
N ARG A 6 16.49 -20.33 0.41
CA ARG A 6 17.06 -21.65 0.75
C ARG A 6 16.39 -22.26 1.97
N GLU A 7 16.05 -21.44 2.97
CA GLU A 7 15.33 -21.87 4.18
C GLU A 7 13.80 -21.85 3.99
N LYS A 8 13.31 -21.70 2.74
CA LYS A 8 11.88 -21.63 2.39
C LYS A 8 11.14 -20.46 3.07
N ILE A 9 11.85 -19.36 3.33
CA ILE A 9 11.29 -18.12 3.86
C ILE A 9 11.05 -17.16 2.70
N LEU A 10 9.81 -16.67 2.57
CA LEU A 10 9.43 -15.68 1.56
C LEU A 10 9.99 -14.30 1.93
N CYS A 11 10.43 -13.55 0.92
CA CYS A 11 10.96 -12.21 1.07
C CYS A 11 9.91 -11.15 0.70
N CYS A 12 9.77 -10.13 1.56
CA CYS A 12 8.90 -8.98 1.33
C CYS A 12 9.70 -7.68 1.32
N ALA A 13 9.67 -6.94 0.21
CA ALA A 13 10.23 -5.59 0.16
C ALA A 13 9.24 -4.57 0.71
N LYS A 14 9.73 -3.61 1.51
CA LYS A 14 8.88 -2.57 2.08
C LYS A 14 9.64 -1.26 2.33
N HIS A 15 8.98 -0.09 2.32
CA HIS A 15 7.59 0.15 1.90
C HIS A 15 7.59 0.81 0.52
N PHE A 16 6.93 0.19 -0.45
CA PHE A 16 6.86 0.66 -1.84
C PHE A 16 5.95 1.89 -1.99
N PRO A 17 6.26 2.87 -2.85
CA PRO A 17 7.41 2.97 -3.79
C PRO A 17 8.70 3.54 -3.18
N GLY A 18 8.79 3.65 -1.86
CA GLY A 18 9.97 4.13 -1.15
C GLY A 18 9.58 5.09 -0.03
N ALA A 19 9.84 4.71 1.22
CA ALA A 19 9.52 5.52 2.40
C ALA A 19 10.67 6.41 2.90
N GLY A 20 11.86 6.31 2.29
CA GLY A 20 13.07 7.02 2.76
C GLY A 20 13.00 8.54 2.68
N ARG A 21 12.03 9.11 1.95
CA ARG A 21 11.79 10.55 1.85
C ARG A 21 10.73 11.08 2.82
N ALA A 22 10.10 10.21 3.62
CA ALA A 22 9.09 10.64 4.57
C ALA A 22 9.72 11.60 5.59
N GLN A 23 9.20 12.83 5.66
CA GLN A 23 9.69 13.85 6.61
C GLN A 23 9.01 13.76 7.98
N ARG A 24 7.94 12.97 8.10
CA ARG A 24 7.16 12.75 9.34
C ARG A 24 6.81 11.28 9.47
N ASP A 25 6.59 10.85 10.70
CA ASP A 25 6.18 9.48 11.01
C ASP A 25 4.71 9.24 10.59
N PRO A 26 4.43 8.25 9.72
CA PRO A 26 3.07 7.94 9.26
C PRO A 26 2.12 7.45 10.37
N HIS A 27 2.60 7.18 11.59
CA HIS A 27 1.74 6.79 12.71
C HIS A 27 0.90 7.96 13.29
N HIS A 28 1.25 9.22 12.99
CA HIS A 28 0.59 10.39 13.59
C HIS A 28 -0.04 11.35 12.58
N GLU A 29 0.55 11.52 11.39
CA GLU A 29 0.02 12.30 10.28
C GLU A 29 0.47 11.66 8.96
N LEU A 30 -0.34 11.76 7.90
CA LEU A 30 0.04 11.25 6.57
C LEU A 30 1.23 12.05 6.00
N PRO A 31 2.42 11.46 5.85
CA PRO A 31 3.58 12.17 5.34
C PRO A 31 3.47 12.31 3.83
N GLU A 32 3.59 13.55 3.35
CA GLU A 32 3.66 13.85 1.93
C GLU A 32 5.08 13.72 1.39
N VAL A 33 5.21 13.02 0.27
CA VAL A 33 6.40 12.98 -0.57
C VAL A 33 6.18 13.92 -1.75
N ARG A 34 6.85 15.08 -1.68
CA ARG A 34 6.80 16.15 -2.69
C ARG A 34 7.79 15.99 -3.83
N ALA A 35 8.55 14.89 -3.81
CA ALA A 35 9.51 14.57 -4.85
C ALA A 35 8.81 14.43 -6.22
N SER A 36 9.46 14.94 -7.25
CA SER A 36 9.04 14.79 -8.63
C SER A 36 9.12 13.32 -9.07
N ALA A 37 8.41 12.96 -10.14
CA ALA A 37 8.48 11.61 -10.72
C ALA A 37 9.94 11.20 -11.02
N ALA A 38 10.75 12.12 -11.55
CA ALA A 38 12.16 11.88 -11.87
C ALA A 38 13.01 11.60 -10.62
N GLU A 39 12.72 12.23 -9.48
CA GLU A 39 13.42 11.95 -8.23
C GLU A 39 13.01 10.61 -7.63
N LEU A 40 11.73 10.24 -7.77
CA LEU A 40 11.19 8.96 -7.31
C LEU A 40 11.77 7.77 -8.10
N GLU A 41 12.25 7.96 -9.33
CA GLU A 41 12.94 6.90 -10.07
C GLU A 41 14.13 6.30 -9.32
N ARG A 42 14.84 7.12 -8.52
CA ARG A 42 15.94 6.64 -7.68
C ARG A 42 15.44 5.76 -6.54
N ASP A 43 14.28 6.07 -5.98
CA ASP A 43 13.68 5.31 -4.88
C ASP A 43 13.13 3.97 -5.37
N LEU A 44 12.81 3.86 -6.66
CA LEU A 44 12.38 2.63 -7.32
C LEU A 44 13.54 1.68 -7.65
N GLN A 45 14.78 2.17 -7.74
CA GLN A 45 15.95 1.36 -8.13
C GLN A 45 16.12 0.09 -7.28
N PRO A 46 16.04 0.14 -5.94
CA PRO A 46 16.18 -1.07 -5.12
C PRO A 46 15.07 -2.09 -5.38
N PHE A 47 13.85 -1.63 -5.65
CA PHE A 47 12.73 -2.53 -5.98
C PHE A 47 12.91 -3.15 -7.36
N SER A 48 13.25 -2.35 -8.37
CA SER A 48 13.47 -2.84 -9.74
C SER A 48 14.65 -3.82 -9.82
N ALA A 49 15.72 -3.59 -9.05
CA ALA A 49 16.91 -4.45 -9.06
C ALA A 49 16.71 -5.80 -8.35
N LEU A 50 15.65 -5.93 -7.55
CA LEU A 50 15.35 -7.13 -6.78
C LEU A 50 14.02 -7.77 -7.16
N LEU A 51 13.32 -7.22 -8.16
CA LEU A 51 11.91 -7.51 -8.41
C LEU A 51 11.63 -8.98 -8.72
N ASP A 52 12.54 -9.61 -9.46
CA ASP A 52 12.52 -11.03 -9.83
C ASP A 52 12.82 -11.98 -8.65
N ARG A 53 13.35 -11.43 -7.55
CA ARG A 53 13.71 -12.16 -6.33
C ARG A 53 12.73 -11.90 -5.18
N LEU A 54 11.71 -11.06 -5.39
CA LEU A 54 10.72 -10.72 -4.39
C LEU A 54 9.49 -11.62 -4.53
N ASP A 55 9.10 -12.26 -3.43
CA ASP A 55 7.83 -12.99 -3.34
C ASP A 55 6.67 -12.04 -3.04
N ALA A 56 6.99 -10.96 -2.32
CA ALA A 56 6.03 -9.99 -1.83
C ALA A 56 6.58 -8.55 -1.86
N VAL A 57 5.66 -7.59 -1.95
CA VAL A 57 5.91 -6.16 -1.78
C VAL A 57 4.84 -5.60 -0.85
N MET A 58 5.22 -4.77 0.10
CA MET A 58 4.30 -4.03 0.97
C MET A 58 4.28 -2.56 0.57
N THR A 59 3.09 -2.00 0.35
CA THR A 59 2.90 -0.58 0.02
C THR A 59 3.16 0.32 1.23
N SER A 60 3.29 1.63 1.03
CA SER A 60 3.37 2.63 2.11
C SER A 60 2.06 3.41 2.25
N HIS A 61 1.80 3.94 3.44
CA HIS A 61 0.72 4.94 3.65
C HIS A 61 1.24 6.37 3.51
N LEU A 62 1.97 6.65 2.43
CA LEU A 62 2.49 7.98 2.11
C LEU A 62 1.75 8.59 0.91
N TYR A 63 1.65 9.91 0.87
CA TYR A 63 1.11 10.64 -0.28
C TYR A 63 2.21 11.00 -1.25
N TYR A 64 2.17 10.47 -2.48
CA TYR A 64 3.12 10.84 -3.53
C TYR A 64 2.44 11.80 -4.50
N LEU A 65 2.75 13.09 -4.38
CA LEU A 65 2.07 14.13 -5.17
C LEU A 65 2.24 13.92 -6.68
N ALA A 66 3.42 13.43 -7.10
CA ALA A 66 3.71 13.09 -8.49
C ALA A 66 2.80 11.98 -9.07
N HIS A 67 2.17 11.17 -8.21
CA HIS A 67 1.31 10.05 -8.59
C HIS A 67 -0.16 10.24 -8.18
N SER A 68 -0.50 11.38 -7.57
CA SER A 68 -1.84 11.66 -7.03
C SER A 68 -2.43 12.98 -7.58
N PRO A 69 -2.57 13.15 -8.91
CA PRO A 69 -3.04 14.40 -9.52
C PRO A 69 -4.50 14.74 -9.17
N ASP A 70 -5.32 13.75 -8.81
CA ASP A 70 -6.74 13.93 -8.46
C ASP A 70 -6.98 14.20 -6.96
N GLY A 71 -5.90 14.50 -6.23
CA GLY A 71 -5.91 14.77 -4.79
C GLY A 71 -5.11 13.73 -3.98
N PRO A 72 -4.71 14.06 -2.74
CA PRO A 72 -3.80 13.22 -1.96
C PRO A 72 -4.46 11.89 -1.63
N ARG A 73 -3.85 10.80 -2.10
CA ARG A 73 -4.27 9.41 -1.85
C ARG A 73 -3.06 8.56 -1.46
N PRO A 74 -3.13 7.74 -0.39
CA PRO A 74 -1.96 7.00 0.06
C PRO A 74 -1.57 5.97 -1.01
N ALA A 75 -0.28 5.63 -1.11
CA ALA A 75 0.18 4.66 -2.10
C ALA A 75 -0.57 3.33 -2.05
N THR A 76 -0.93 2.85 -0.85
CA THR A 76 -1.79 1.68 -0.63
C THR A 76 -3.14 1.73 -1.36
N LEU A 77 -3.72 2.92 -1.54
CA LEU A 77 -5.04 3.10 -2.15
C LEU A 77 -4.96 3.64 -3.58
N GLU A 78 -3.76 3.94 -4.10
CA GLU A 78 -3.56 4.62 -5.38
C GLU A 78 -3.22 3.64 -6.51
N ALA A 79 -4.16 3.42 -7.43
CA ALA A 79 -4.02 2.50 -8.56
C ALA A 79 -2.86 2.88 -9.49
N ARG A 80 -2.50 4.16 -9.60
CA ARG A 80 -1.32 4.59 -10.37
C ARG A 80 -0.01 4.06 -9.79
N ILE A 81 0.01 3.77 -8.49
CA ILE A 81 1.18 3.20 -7.81
C ILE A 81 1.08 1.67 -7.77
N ALA A 82 -0.01 1.14 -7.23
CA ALA A 82 -0.17 -0.30 -7.03
C ALA A 82 -0.30 -1.07 -8.36
N THR A 83 -1.06 -0.55 -9.33
CA THR A 83 -1.25 -1.21 -10.63
C THR A 83 -0.31 -0.64 -11.70
N ALA A 84 -0.45 0.63 -12.06
CA ALA A 84 0.27 1.17 -13.22
C ALA A 84 1.79 1.19 -13.03
N LEU A 85 2.28 1.54 -11.84
CA LEU A 85 3.72 1.57 -11.56
C LEU A 85 4.26 0.17 -11.24
N LEU A 86 3.70 -0.53 -10.26
CA LEU A 86 4.27 -1.81 -9.79
C LEU A 86 3.96 -2.99 -10.71
N ARG A 87 2.71 -3.16 -11.15
CA ARG A 87 2.29 -4.32 -11.99
C ARG A 87 2.59 -4.11 -13.46
N ASP A 88 2.29 -2.94 -13.99
CA ASP A 88 2.36 -2.72 -15.44
C ASP A 88 3.75 -2.27 -15.86
N ARG A 89 4.32 -1.25 -15.21
CA ARG A 89 5.62 -0.71 -15.56
C ARG A 89 6.79 -1.55 -15.03
N LEU A 90 6.80 -1.88 -13.74
CA LEU A 90 7.89 -2.67 -13.15
C LEU A 90 7.71 -4.17 -13.43
N GLY A 91 6.47 -4.65 -13.64
CA GLY A 91 6.21 -6.04 -13.99
C GLY A 91 6.15 -7.00 -12.80
N PHE A 92 5.91 -6.51 -11.58
CA PHE A 92 5.86 -7.36 -10.39
C PHE A 92 4.65 -8.30 -10.40
N ARG A 93 4.88 -9.60 -10.21
CA ARG A 93 3.84 -10.64 -10.21
C ARG A 93 3.68 -11.39 -8.88
N GLY A 94 4.44 -11.03 -7.84
CA GLY A 94 4.28 -11.58 -6.50
C GLY A 94 3.09 -10.98 -5.74
N CYS A 95 3.01 -11.22 -4.44
CA CYS A 95 1.94 -10.73 -3.58
C CYS A 95 2.14 -9.25 -3.19
N LEU A 96 1.14 -8.40 -3.44
CA LEU A 96 1.12 -7.01 -2.97
C LEU A 96 0.31 -6.92 -1.68
N LEU A 97 0.98 -6.57 -0.59
CA LEU A 97 0.38 -6.34 0.72
C LEU A 97 0.17 -4.85 0.95
N SER A 98 -0.89 -4.50 1.68
CA SER A 98 -0.93 -3.17 2.30
C SER A 98 0.03 -3.12 3.49
N ASP A 99 0.47 -1.93 3.87
CA ASP A 99 0.86 -1.69 5.27
C ASP A 99 -0.41 -1.75 6.16
N ASP A 100 -0.25 -1.71 7.47
CA ASP A 100 -1.38 -1.90 8.40
C ASP A 100 -2.47 -0.83 8.21
N LEU A 101 -3.68 -1.26 7.83
CA LEU A 101 -4.82 -0.38 7.61
C LEU A 101 -5.33 0.25 8.91
N GLU A 102 -4.88 -0.22 10.09
CA GLU A 102 -5.18 0.41 11.38
C GLU A 102 -4.35 1.65 11.69
N MET A 103 -3.32 1.96 10.88
CA MET A 103 -2.55 3.19 11.02
C MET A 103 -3.45 4.42 10.84
N GLU A 104 -3.26 5.42 11.71
CA GLU A 104 -4.10 6.63 11.81
C GLU A 104 -4.25 7.34 10.46
N ALA A 105 -3.17 7.31 9.66
CA ALA A 105 -3.10 7.77 8.28
C ALA A 105 -4.25 7.26 7.38
N VAL A 106 -4.71 6.03 7.57
CA VAL A 106 -5.74 5.41 6.72
C VAL A 106 -7.08 5.33 7.43
N VAL A 107 -7.09 4.94 8.71
CA VAL A 107 -8.32 4.77 9.50
C VAL A 107 -9.11 6.07 9.59
N SER A 108 -8.45 7.18 9.94
CA SER A 108 -9.11 8.47 10.22
C SER A 108 -9.93 8.98 9.04
N ARG A 109 -9.52 8.64 7.80
CA ARG A 109 -10.12 9.17 6.58
C ARG A 109 -11.18 8.26 5.96
N HIS A 110 -11.01 6.93 6.07
CA HIS A 110 -11.83 5.98 5.32
C HIS A 110 -12.56 4.94 6.20
N GLY A 111 -12.08 4.69 7.41
CA GLY A 111 -12.43 3.48 8.16
C GLY A 111 -11.88 2.21 7.48
N ILE A 112 -11.76 1.11 8.24
CA ILE A 112 -11.03 -0.09 7.79
C ILE A 112 -11.73 -0.82 6.64
N GLY A 113 -13.05 -1.03 6.74
CA GLY A 113 -13.80 -1.72 5.70
C GLY A 113 -13.70 -1.03 4.33
N PRO A 114 -14.04 0.27 4.22
CA PRO A 114 -13.86 1.02 2.97
C PRO A 114 -12.40 1.10 2.52
N ALA A 115 -11.43 1.26 3.44
CA ALA A 115 -10.02 1.27 3.08
C ALA A 115 -9.56 -0.06 2.46
N ALA A 116 -10.02 -1.20 2.99
CA ALA A 116 -9.71 -2.52 2.45
C ALA A 116 -10.28 -2.68 1.04
N VAL A 117 -11.52 -2.23 0.79
CA VAL A 117 -12.11 -2.25 -0.56
C VAL A 117 -11.29 -1.39 -1.53
N LEU A 118 -10.95 -0.16 -1.13
CA LEU A 118 -10.14 0.75 -1.95
C LEU A 118 -8.74 0.19 -2.24
N ALA A 119 -8.11 -0.50 -1.29
CA ALA A 119 -6.82 -1.15 -1.48
C ALA A 119 -6.92 -2.28 -2.53
N LEU A 120 -7.95 -3.13 -2.41
CA LEU A 120 -8.22 -4.18 -3.40
C LEU A 120 -8.47 -3.60 -4.80
N GLU A 121 -9.28 -2.53 -4.89
CA GLU A 121 -9.53 -1.81 -6.15
C GLU A 121 -8.27 -1.17 -6.74
N ALA A 122 -7.32 -0.75 -5.91
CA ALA A 122 -6.03 -0.21 -6.36
C ALA A 122 -5.08 -1.30 -6.91
N GLY A 123 -5.30 -2.56 -6.58
CA GLY A 123 -4.49 -3.71 -7.00
C GLY A 123 -3.69 -4.38 -5.88
N VAL A 124 -3.96 -4.06 -4.61
CA VAL A 124 -3.43 -4.80 -3.45
C VAL A 124 -4.09 -6.17 -3.38
N ASP A 125 -3.31 -7.22 -3.14
CA ASP A 125 -3.83 -8.59 -3.02
C ASP A 125 -4.28 -8.90 -1.59
N LEU A 126 -3.52 -8.41 -0.60
CA LEU A 126 -3.73 -8.72 0.82
C LEU A 126 -3.75 -7.45 1.69
N PRO A 127 -4.94 -6.91 2.00
CA PRO A 127 -5.09 -5.86 2.99
C PRO A 127 -4.81 -6.38 4.40
N LEU A 128 -3.97 -5.67 5.16
CA LEU A 128 -3.55 -6.04 6.52
C LEU A 128 -4.27 -5.21 7.59
N VAL A 129 -4.74 -5.89 8.63
CA VAL A 129 -5.35 -5.33 9.84
C VAL A 129 -4.70 -6.05 11.03
N CYS A 130 -3.79 -5.38 11.74
CA CYS A 130 -2.77 -6.07 12.53
C CYS A 130 -2.95 -5.99 14.05
N HIS A 131 -3.75 -5.07 14.57
CA HIS A 131 -3.84 -4.76 16.00
C HIS A 131 -5.12 -5.22 16.67
N ARG A 132 -6.28 -5.04 16.03
CA ARG A 132 -7.59 -5.26 16.67
C ARG A 132 -8.48 -6.13 15.79
N PRO A 133 -8.57 -7.45 16.06
CA PRO A 133 -9.39 -8.35 15.26
C PRO A 133 -10.87 -7.98 15.29
N GLU A 134 -11.34 -7.28 16.33
CA GLU A 134 -12.73 -6.81 16.44
C GLU A 134 -13.08 -5.82 15.32
N ARG A 135 -12.10 -5.03 14.85
CA ARG A 135 -12.29 -4.05 13.78
C ARG A 135 -12.49 -4.68 12.40
N ILE A 136 -12.10 -5.94 12.23
CA ILE A 136 -12.41 -6.73 11.03
C ILE A 136 -13.89 -7.10 11.00
N LEU A 137 -14.49 -7.30 12.18
CA LEU A 137 -15.86 -7.80 12.35
C LEU A 137 -16.91 -6.69 12.43
N GLU A 138 -16.52 -5.41 12.38
CA GLU A 138 -17.42 -4.26 12.31
C GLU A 138 -18.23 -4.31 11.00
N ARG A 139 -19.32 -5.08 11.03
CA ARG A 139 -20.29 -5.18 9.94
C ARG A 139 -20.92 -3.81 9.73
N ARG A 140 -20.91 -3.34 8.48
CA ARG A 140 -21.87 -2.30 8.05
C ARG A 140 -23.27 -2.80 8.43
N PRO A 141 -24.11 -2.01 9.13
CA PRO A 141 -25.49 -2.41 9.37
C PRO A 141 -26.12 -2.73 8.01
N ARG A 142 -26.83 -3.88 7.92
CA ARG A 142 -27.52 -4.28 6.69
C ARG A 142 -28.38 -3.10 6.24
N PRO A 143 -28.33 -2.69 4.97
CA PRO A 143 -29.27 -1.69 4.47
C PRO A 143 -30.68 -2.19 4.79
N ALA A 144 -31.51 -1.30 5.33
CA ALA A 144 -32.90 -1.64 5.64
C ALA A 144 -33.55 -2.24 4.38
N PRO A 145 -34.37 -3.31 4.52
CA PRO A 145 -35.03 -3.90 3.37
C PRO A 145 -35.78 -2.80 2.63
N ARG A 146 -35.54 -2.69 1.32
CA ARG A 146 -36.29 -1.76 0.47
C ARG A 146 -37.76 -2.10 0.66
N ARG A 147 -38.53 -1.17 1.23
CA ARG A 147 -39.99 -1.28 1.24
C ARG A 147 -40.42 -1.31 -0.23
N GLN A 148 -41.02 -2.43 -0.63
CA GLN A 148 -41.76 -2.54 -1.89
C GLN A 148 -43.00 -1.66 -1.80
#